data_AF-A0A7V8WCX5-F1
#
_entry.id   AF-A0A7V8WCX5-F1
#
_cell.length_a   1.000
_cell.length_b   1.000
_cell.length_c   1.000
_cell.angle_alpha   90.00
_cell.angle_beta   90.00
_cell.angle_gamma   90.00
#
_symmetry.space_group_name_H-M   'P 1'
#
loop_
_entity.id
_entity.type
_entity.pdbx_description
1 polymer ?
#
loop_
_entity_poly.entity_id
_entity_poly.type
_entity_poly.pdbx_seq_one_letter_code
_entity_poly.pdbx_strand_id
1 'polypeptide(L)'
;MLKCYDAQIGTRCYQQRLTPESAAFTASPIAGDGKVYCTGEEGDVIVVRASQTFEVLARNRLGAPCLATPAISEGTLFFRTRSHLLAVTG
;
A
#
# COMPACT_ATOMS: atom_id res chain seq x y z
N MET A 1 -5.40 -2.69 -9.63
CA MET A 1 -6.77 -2.58 -9.09
C MET A 1 -6.76 -3.07 -7.65
N LEU A 2 -7.30 -2.30 -6.71
CA LEU A 2 -7.54 -2.74 -5.34
C LEU A 2 -9.00 -3.13 -5.18
N LYS A 3 -9.26 -4.29 -4.56
CA LYS A 3 -10.61 -4.76 -4.24
C LYS A 3 -10.67 -5.08 -2.76
N CYS A 4 -11.78 -4.71 -2.13
CA CYS A 4 -12.10 -5.08 -0.76
C CYS A 4 -13.37 -5.90 -0.76
N TYR A 5 -13.36 -6.97 0.01
CA TYR A 5 -14.47 -7.88 0.20
C TYR A 5 -14.71 -8.07 1.69
N ASP A 6 -15.97 -8.21 2.05
CA ASP A 6 -16.34 -8.75 3.35
C ASP A 6 -15.89 -10.21 3.42
N ALA A 7 -15.03 -10.54 4.39
CA ALA A 7 -14.43 -11.86 4.51
C ALA A 7 -15.44 -12.95 4.93
N GLN A 8 -16.54 -12.58 5.59
CA GLN A 8 -17.52 -13.55 6.08
C GLN A 8 -18.50 -13.95 4.98
N ILE A 9 -18.99 -12.98 4.21
CA ILE A 9 -20.06 -13.20 3.23
C ILE A 9 -19.59 -13.10 1.78
N GLY A 10 -18.33 -12.75 1.53
CA GLY A 10 -17.74 -12.65 0.19
C GLY A 10 -18.28 -11.48 -0.65
N THR A 11 -19.03 -10.55 -0.06
CA THR A 11 -19.60 -9.41 -0.77
C THR A 11 -18.53 -8.36 -1.02
N ARG A 12 -18.45 -7.82 -2.24
CA ARG A 12 -17.49 -6.77 -2.60
C ARG A 12 -17.91 -5.44 -1.98
N CYS A 13 -17.09 -4.89 -1.07
CA CYS A 13 -17.30 -3.58 -0.48
C CYS A 13 -16.95 -2.45 -1.46
N TYR A 14 -15.78 -2.53 -2.09
CA TYR A 14 -15.37 -1.60 -3.14
C TYR A 14 -14.39 -2.22 -4.13
N GLN A 15 -14.24 -1.57 -5.28
CA GLN A 15 -13.22 -1.85 -6.28
C GLN A 15 -12.72 -0.52 -6.85
N GLN A 16 -11.42 -0.25 -6.72
CA GLN A 16 -10.84 1.01 -7.13
C GLN A 16 -9.50 0.85 -7.85
N ARG A 17 -9.24 1.77 -8.77
CA ARG A 17 -7.94 1.91 -9.41
C ARG A 17 -7.12 2.92 -8.61
N LEU A 18 -5.95 2.50 -8.09
CA LEU A 18 -5.13 3.35 -7.21
C LEU A 18 -4.28 4.39 -7.98
N THR A 19 -3.92 4.07 -9.22
CA THR A 19 -2.95 4.78 -10.06
C THR A 19 -3.41 4.87 -11.52
N PRO A 20 -2.78 5.72 -12.36
CA PRO A 20 -2.96 5.69 -13.81
C PRO A 20 -2.68 4.29 -14.40
N GLU A 21 -3.13 4.05 -15.63
CA GLU A 21 -3.05 2.72 -16.28
C GLU A 21 -1.63 2.16 -16.41
N SER A 22 -0.61 3.02 -16.44
CA SER A 22 0.79 2.63 -16.59
C SER A 22 1.50 2.26 -15.29
N ALA A 23 0.91 2.51 -14.11
CA ALA A 23 1.61 2.20 -12.86
C ALA A 23 1.37 0.75 -12.44
N ALA A 24 2.47 0.02 -12.24
CA ALA A 24 2.47 -1.38 -11.86
C ALA A 24 2.68 -1.59 -10.36
N PHE A 25 2.19 -2.71 -9.86
CA PHE A 25 2.33 -3.15 -8.47
C PHE A 25 2.84 -4.59 -8.47
N THR A 26 4.13 -4.78 -8.18
CA THR A 26 4.71 -6.09 -7.86
C THR A 26 4.62 -6.39 -6.36
N ALA A 27 4.70 -5.36 -5.52
CA ALA A 27 4.61 -5.49 -4.08
C ALA A 27 3.18 -5.85 -3.63
N SER A 28 3.07 -6.74 -2.65
CA SER A 28 1.77 -7.02 -2.01
C SER A 28 1.34 -5.86 -1.12
N PRO A 29 0.03 -5.54 -1.04
CA PRO A 29 -0.48 -4.64 -0.02
C PRO A 29 -0.24 -5.23 1.38
N ILE A 30 0.07 -4.36 2.34
CA ILE A 30 0.16 -4.73 3.76
C ILE A 30 -0.79 -3.86 4.59
N ALA A 31 -1.24 -4.36 5.74
CA ALA A 31 -2.15 -3.64 6.62
C ALA A 31 -1.56 -3.50 8.04
N GLY A 32 -1.80 -2.36 8.67
CA GLY A 32 -1.38 -2.06 10.03
C GLY A 32 -1.87 -0.68 10.47
N ASP A 33 -2.12 -0.51 11.77
CA ASP A 33 -2.56 0.77 12.36
C ASP A 33 -3.78 1.39 11.66
N GLY A 34 -4.78 0.57 11.33
CA GLY A 34 -6.01 1.00 10.64
C GLY A 34 -5.80 1.47 9.19
N LYS A 35 -4.65 1.17 8.59
CA LYS A 35 -4.29 1.58 7.22
C LYS A 35 -3.87 0.38 6.39
N VAL A 36 -4.01 0.51 5.07
CA VAL A 36 -3.47 -0.39 4.05
C VAL A 36 -2.46 0.38 3.22
N TYR A 37 -1.27 -0.16 3.07
CA TYR A 37 -0.16 0.43 2.33
C TYR A 37 0.04 -0.33 1.03
N CYS A 38 -0.16 0.35 -0.09
CA CYS A 38 0.05 -0.19 -1.42
C CYS A 38 1.28 0.49 -2.04
N THR A 39 2.31 -0.29 -2.35
CA THR A 39 3.57 0.22 -2.91
C THR A 39 3.65 -0.06 -4.41
N GLY A 40 3.70 0.99 -5.22
CA GLY A 40 3.89 0.91 -6.66
C GLY A 40 5.37 0.77 -7.02
N GLU A 41 5.64 0.21 -8.20
CA GLU A 41 7.00 -0.10 -8.67
C GLU A 41 7.89 1.14 -8.80
N GLU A 42 7.30 2.29 -9.11
CA GLU A 42 8.00 3.59 -9.20
C GLU A 42 8.35 4.19 -7.83
N GLY A 43 8.02 3.49 -6.74
CA GLY A 43 8.27 3.93 -5.38
C GLY A 43 7.21 4.90 -4.84
N ASP A 44 6.02 4.97 -5.46
CA ASP A 44 4.86 5.59 -4.84
C ASP A 44 4.25 4.68 -3.79
N VAL A 45 3.85 5.25 -2.65
CA VAL A 45 3.16 4.54 -1.58
C VAL A 45 1.81 5.19 -1.35
N ILE A 46 0.75 4.44 -1.62
CA ILE A 46 -0.63 4.89 -1.46
C ILE A 46 -1.17 4.28 -0.17
N VAL A 47 -1.60 5.15 0.73
CA VAL A 47 -2.13 4.78 2.03
C VAL A 47 -3.65 4.90 1.99
N VAL A 48 -4.34 3.79 2.22
CA VAL A 48 -5.80 3.70 2.19
C VAL A 48 -6.30 3.38 3.60
N ARG A 49 -7.45 3.92 3.99
CA ARG A 49 -8.10 3.51 5.25
C ARG A 49 -8.47 2.03 5.20
N ALA A 50 -8.15 1.27 6.24
CA ALA A 50 -8.59 -0.12 6.39
C ALA A 50 -10.06 -0.17 6.82
N SER A 51 -10.97 0.08 5.88
CA SER A 51 -12.42 0.08 6.09
C SER A 51 -13.17 -0.52 4.90
N GLN A 52 -14.47 -0.77 5.07
CA GLN A 52 -15.37 -1.17 3.98
C GLN A 52 -15.68 -0.02 3.01
N THR A 53 -15.40 1.23 3.38
CA THR A 53 -15.46 2.39 2.50
C THR A 53 -14.06 2.73 1.99
N PHE A 54 -13.96 3.08 0.71
CA PHE A 54 -12.69 3.49 0.11
C PHE A 54 -12.36 4.94 0.46
N GLU A 55 -11.18 5.16 1.04
CA GLU A 55 -10.66 6.49 1.34
C GLU A 55 -9.12 6.47 1.24
N VAL A 56 -8.56 7.36 0.42
CA VAL A 56 -7.10 7.56 0.35
C VAL A 56 -6.70 8.56 1.43
N LEU A 57 -5.84 8.13 2.36
CA LEU A 57 -5.34 8.94 3.46
C LEU A 57 -4.10 9.74 3.07
N ALA A 58 -3.21 9.14 2.26
CA ALA A 58 -1.97 9.77 1.83
C ALA A 58 -1.42 9.16 0.54
N ARG A 59 -0.57 9.92 -0.15
CA ARG A 59 0.28 9.47 -1.25
C ARG A 59 1.70 9.97 -1.02
N ASN A 60 2.64 9.05 -0.89
CA ASN A 60 4.03 9.34 -0.58
C ASN A 60 4.94 8.88 -1.72
N ARG A 61 6.17 9.40 -1.78
CA ARG A 61 7.21 8.98 -2.73
C ARG A 61 8.46 8.59 -1.98
N LEU A 62 9.00 7.41 -2.28
CA LEU A 62 10.25 6.90 -1.70
C LEU A 62 11.50 7.43 -2.42
N GLY A 63 11.34 8.06 -3.59
CA GLY A 63 12.44 8.63 -4.37
C GLY A 63 13.26 7.61 -5.18
N ALA A 64 12.93 6.32 -5.10
CA ALA A 64 13.53 5.25 -5.89
C ALA A 64 12.53 4.10 -6.13
N PRO A 65 12.69 3.33 -7.23
CA PRO A 65 11.82 2.19 -7.50
C PRO A 65 11.77 1.19 -6.34
N CYS A 66 10.59 0.62 -6.09
CA CYS A 66 10.35 -0.31 -4.99
C CYS A 66 9.48 -1.48 -5.46
N LEU A 67 10.10 -2.65 -5.61
CA LEU A 67 9.41 -3.87 -6.07
C LEU A 67 9.12 -4.85 -4.92
N ALA A 68 9.57 -4.51 -3.71
CA ALA A 68 9.43 -5.39 -2.54
C ALA A 68 8.20 -5.00 -1.71
N THR A 69 7.50 -6.02 -1.20
CA THR A 69 6.49 -5.83 -0.15
C THR A 69 7.14 -5.18 1.07
N PRO A 70 6.61 -4.05 1.59
CA PRO A 70 7.14 -3.43 2.79
C PRO A 70 6.96 -4.34 4.01
N ALA A 71 7.75 -4.14 5.05
CA ALA A 71 7.62 -4.85 6.33
C ALA A 71 7.19 -3.90 7.44
N ILE A 72 6.46 -4.43 8.42
CA ILE A 72 6.09 -3.72 9.65
C ILE A 72 6.75 -4.45 10.82
N SER A 73 7.41 -3.69 11.70
CA SER A 73 7.89 -4.19 12.99
C SER A 73 7.92 -3.04 14.00
N GLU A 74 7.39 -3.25 15.21
CA GLU A 74 7.47 -2.30 16.33
C GLU A 74 7.11 -0.85 15.93
N GLY A 75 5.96 -0.66 15.27
CA GLY A 75 5.49 0.67 14.83
C GLY A 75 6.30 1.30 13.68
N THR A 76 7.23 0.57 13.09
CA THR A 76 8.11 1.04 12.01
C THR A 76 7.77 0.34 10.70
N LEU A 77 7.71 1.13 9.62
CA LEU A 77 7.62 0.63 8.25
C LEU A 77 9.00 0.56 7.61
N PHE A 78 9.30 -0.57 6.98
CA PHE A 78 10.55 -0.79 6.25
C PHE A 78 10.28 -0.96 4.76
N PHE A 79 10.93 -0.13 3.94
CA PHE A 79 10.83 -0.19 2.48
C PHE A 79 12.19 -0.53 1.88
N ARG A 80 12.28 -1.71 1.24
CA ARG A 80 13.47 -2.09 0.46
C ARG A 80 13.32 -1.59 -0.97
N THR A 81 13.77 -0.35 -1.20
CA THR A 81 13.87 0.20 -2.56
C THR A 81 15.01 -0.46 -3.32
N ARG A 82 15.14 -0.15 -4.61
CA ARG A 82 16.22 -0.68 -5.45
C ARG A 82 17.62 -0.28 -4.96
N SER A 83 17.75 0.87 -4.30
CA SER A 83 19.04 1.44 -3.89
C SER A 83 19.26 1.50 -2.38
N HIS A 84 18.19 1.55 -1.57
CA HIS A 84 18.28 1.75 -0.11
C HIS A 84 17.20 0.98 0.64
N LEU A 85 17.49 0.66 1.89
CA LEU A 85 16.49 0.28 2.89
C LEU A 85 16.09 1.55 3.67
N LEU A 86 14.80 1.90 3.64
CA LEU A 86 14.25 3.04 4.37
C LEU A 86 13.47 2.53 5.58
N ALA A 87 13.66 3.17 6.74
CA ALA A 87 12.85 2.98 7.93
C ALA A 87 12.03 4.26 8.18
N VAL A 88 10.72 4.11 8.31
CA VAL A 88 9.78 5.21 8.55
C VAL A 88 9.06 4.94 9.87
N THR A 89 9.31 5.79 10.85
CA THR A 89 8.70 5.75 12.19
C THR A 89 7.72 6.92 12.36
N GLY A 90 6.79 6.78 13.31
CA GLY A 90 6.00 7.89 13.84
C GLY A 90 6.76 8.67 14.92
#